data_AF-A0A7S3PM83-F1
#
_entry.id   AF-A0A7S3PM83-F1
#
_cell.length_a   1.000
_cell.length_b   1.000
_cell.length_c   1.000
_cell.angle_alpha   90.00
_cell.angle_beta   90.00
_cell.angle_gamma   90.00
#
_symmetry.space_group_name_H-M   'P 1'
#
loop_
_entity.id
_entity.type
_entity.pdbx_description
1 polymer ?
#
loop_
_entity_poly.entity_id
_entity_poly.type
_entity_poly.pdbx_seq_one_letter_code
_entity_poly.pdbx_strand_id
1 'polypeptide(L)'
;MEASIKNLTEKRATKDDNYEAPLFCSFCGRTNKDGKALKRCSRCKSAYFCDTDCLSSAWKSFHKYDCSRPPLSFEDQIELEILQSELSKAENRHVYKFSHPVPLGLLLRAVERNWQKETTST
;
A
#
# COMPACT_ATOMS: atom_id res chain seq x y z
N MET A 1 -26.13 17.13 -34.15
CA MET A 1 -25.58 16.09 -33.26
C MET A 1 -24.40 16.66 -32.47
N GLU A 2 -24.63 17.76 -31.74
CA GLU A 2 -23.62 18.35 -30.86
C GLU A 2 -24.37 19.01 -29.72
N ALA A 3 -24.52 18.29 -28.61
CA ALA A 3 -25.03 18.87 -27.39
C ALA A 3 -24.17 18.41 -26.23
N SER A 4 -23.41 19.38 -25.72
CA SER A 4 -23.16 19.54 -24.28
C SER A 4 -22.30 18.47 -23.62
N ILE A 5 -21.00 18.50 -23.93
CA ILE A 5 -19.98 18.20 -22.92
C ILE A 5 -20.01 19.36 -21.92
N LYS A 6 -20.90 19.29 -20.93
CA LYS A 6 -20.91 20.25 -19.82
C LYS A 6 -19.81 19.87 -18.84
N ASN A 7 -18.82 20.74 -18.82
CA ASN A 7 -17.71 20.87 -17.90
C ASN A 7 -18.08 20.51 -16.44
N LEU A 8 -17.48 19.43 -15.92
CA LEU A 8 -17.66 18.90 -14.56
C LEU A 8 -16.51 19.27 -13.61
N THR A 9 -15.67 20.27 -13.92
CA THR A 9 -14.46 20.55 -13.12
C THR A 9 -14.63 21.56 -11.98
N GLU A 10 -15.86 21.80 -11.50
CA GLU A 10 -16.09 22.62 -10.30
C GLU A 10 -16.58 21.79 -9.13
N LYS A 11 -15.74 20.87 -8.62
CA LYS A 11 -15.85 20.35 -7.25
C LYS A 11 -14.47 20.09 -6.67
N ARG A 12 -13.81 21.16 -6.20
CA ARG A 12 -12.76 21.05 -5.18
C ARG A 12 -13.35 21.41 -3.81
N ALA A 13 -14.25 20.55 -3.36
CA ALA A 13 -14.65 20.45 -1.97
C ALA A 13 -14.49 18.97 -1.61
N THR A 14 -13.40 18.62 -0.93
CA THR A 14 -13.23 17.29 -0.33
C THR A 14 -14.27 17.17 0.77
N LYS A 15 -15.32 16.45 0.41
CA LYS A 15 -16.62 16.41 1.05
C LYS A 15 -16.72 15.12 1.86
N ASP A 16 -16.04 15.12 3.00
CA ASP A 16 -16.18 14.06 4.00
C ASP A 16 -17.29 14.52 4.96
N ASP A 17 -18.54 14.42 4.51
CA ASP A 17 -19.77 14.90 5.19
C ASP A 17 -20.17 14.04 6.41
N ASN A 18 -19.31 13.89 7.43
CA ASN A 18 -19.70 13.58 8.83
C ASN A 18 -18.51 13.44 9.78
N TYR A 19 -17.38 14.11 9.53
CA TYR A 19 -16.28 14.07 10.50
C TYR A 19 -16.57 15.06 11.63
N GLU A 20 -17.16 14.58 12.73
CA GLU A 20 -17.32 15.37 13.95
C GLU A 20 -15.94 15.90 14.36
N ALA A 21 -15.78 17.23 14.30
CA ALA A 21 -14.51 17.87 14.53
C ALA A 21 -14.04 17.53 15.96
N PRO A 22 -12.78 17.12 16.14
CA PRO A 22 -12.26 16.75 17.44
C PRO A 22 -12.44 17.91 18.41
N LEU A 23 -13.07 17.61 19.54
CA LEU A 23 -13.55 18.65 20.44
C LEU A 23 -12.48 19.12 21.41
N PHE A 24 -11.44 18.34 21.67
CA PHE A 24 -10.47 18.57 22.75
C PHE A 24 -9.01 18.45 22.31
N CYS A 25 -8.15 19.26 22.94
CA CYS A 25 -6.70 19.17 22.79
C CYS A 25 -6.15 17.94 23.51
N SER A 26 -5.38 17.11 22.80
CA SER A 26 -4.73 15.91 23.33
C SER A 26 -3.70 16.19 24.43
N PHE A 27 -3.21 17.43 24.56
CA PHE A 27 -2.26 17.80 25.62
C PHE A 27 -2.93 18.39 26.85
N CYS A 28 -3.70 19.46 26.68
CA CYS A 28 -4.23 20.26 27.79
C CYS A 28 -5.71 19.99 28.10
N GLY A 29 -6.38 19.13 27.33
CA GLY A 29 -7.79 18.76 27.51
C GLY A 29 -8.80 19.88 27.23
N ARG A 30 -8.34 21.10 26.91
CA ARG A 30 -9.25 22.21 26.61
C ARG A 30 -10.05 21.92 25.36
N THR A 31 -11.35 22.20 25.43
CA THR A 31 -12.22 22.13 24.27
C THR A 31 -12.07 23.36 23.38
N ASN A 32 -12.36 23.20 22.10
CA ASN A 32 -12.48 24.32 21.18
C ASN A 32 -13.73 25.15 21.51
N LYS A 33 -13.63 26.03 22.53
CA LYS A 33 -14.74 26.87 22.98
C LYS A 33 -15.01 28.06 22.06
N ASP A 34 -14.03 28.48 21.28
CA ASP A 34 -14.08 29.71 20.47
C ASP A 34 -14.32 29.45 18.97
N GLY A 35 -14.66 28.22 18.58
CA GLY A 35 -14.82 27.84 17.17
C GLY A 35 -13.50 27.74 16.39
N LYS A 36 -12.34 27.91 17.03
CA LYS A 36 -11.00 27.72 16.45
C LYS A 36 -10.65 26.24 16.28
N ALA A 37 -10.65 25.76 15.03
CA ALA A 37 -10.26 24.40 14.70
C ALA A 37 -8.90 24.01 15.32
N LEU A 38 -8.85 22.85 15.98
CA LEU A 38 -7.62 22.31 16.53
C LEU A 38 -6.64 21.93 15.41
N LYS A 39 -5.35 22.15 15.65
CA LYS A 39 -4.28 21.74 14.75
C LYS A 39 -4.04 20.24 14.88
N ARG A 40 -4.17 19.53 13.76
CA ARG A 40 -3.85 18.11 13.66
C ARG A 40 -2.35 17.89 13.52
N CYS A 41 -1.80 16.84 14.13
CA CYS A 41 -0.43 16.40 13.88
C CYS A 41 -0.25 16.01 12.39
N SER A 42 0.73 16.59 11.71
CA SER A 42 0.99 16.34 10.28
C SER A 42 1.46 14.91 10.00
N ARG A 43 2.12 14.28 10.98
CA ARG A 43 2.68 12.93 10.84
C ARG A 43 1.63 11.84 11.03
N CYS A 44 0.96 11.81 12.18
CA CYS A 44 0.00 10.74 12.49
C CYS A 44 -1.41 11.03 12.02
N LYS A 45 -1.75 12.30 11.83
CA LYS A 45 -3.10 12.77 11.49
C LYS A 45 -4.21 12.38 12.50
N SER A 46 -3.86 11.79 13.64
CA SER A 46 -4.80 11.28 14.66
C SER A 46 -4.90 12.14 15.93
N ALA A 47 -3.85 12.89 16.28
CA ALA A 47 -3.81 13.75 17.47
C ALA A 47 -4.07 15.23 17.13
N TYR A 48 -4.72 15.95 18.04
CA TYR A 48 -5.19 17.33 17.84
C TYR A 48 -4.77 18.25 18.99
N PHE A 49 -4.31 19.45 18.67
CA PHE A 49 -3.71 20.39 19.62
C PHE A 49 -4.25 21.80 19.41
N CYS A 50 -4.30 22.60 20.48
CA CYS A 50 -4.69 24.01 20.35
C CYS A 50 -3.75 24.77 19.39
N ASP A 51 -2.45 24.52 19.53
CA ASP A 51 -1.38 25.27 18.90
C ASP A 51 -0.08 24.43 18.87
N THR A 52 0.97 25.07 18.36
CA THR A 52 2.32 24.49 18.31
C THR A 52 2.93 24.26 19.68
N ASP A 53 2.51 25.00 20.71
CA ASP A 53 3.05 24.88 22.07
C ASP A 53 2.51 23.63 22.76
N CYS A 54 1.20 23.37 22.61
CA CYS A 54 0.57 22.12 23.03
C CYS A 54 1.17 20.91 22.30
N LEU A 55 1.39 21.01 20.99
CA LEU A 55 2.05 19.94 20.22
C LEU A 55 3.48 19.70 20.73
N SER A 56 4.27 20.76 20.92
CA SER A 56 5.67 20.65 21.38
C SER A 56 5.76 20.08 22.79
N SER A 57 4.83 20.45 23.66
CA SER A 57 4.76 19.94 25.02
C SER A 57 4.35 18.48 25.05
N ALA A 58 3.30 18.11 24.30
CA ALA A 58 2.90 16.73 24.13
C ALA A 58 4.04 15.89 23.53
N TRP A 59 4.78 16.41 22.55
CA TRP A 59 5.91 15.73 21.93
C TRP A 59 6.98 15.35 22.96
N LYS A 60 7.32 16.29 23.85
CA LYS A 60 8.30 16.04 24.92
C LYS A 60 7.77 15.03 25.96
N SER A 61 6.49 15.10 26.29
CA SER A 61 5.85 14.26 27.31
C SER A 61 5.56 12.84 26.84
N PHE A 62 4.73 12.66 25.82
CA PHE A 62 4.19 11.35 25.44
C PHE A 62 4.05 11.14 23.92
N HIS A 63 3.72 12.18 23.15
CA HIS A 63 3.29 12.02 21.76
C HIS A 63 4.38 11.42 20.85
N LYS A 64 5.66 11.63 21.17
CA LYS A 64 6.75 11.01 20.41
C LYS A 64 6.73 9.48 20.45
N TYR A 65 6.13 8.87 21.48
CA TYR A 65 6.04 7.43 21.65
C TYR A 65 4.78 6.83 21.02
N ASP A 66 3.72 7.61 20.86
CA ASP A 66 2.44 7.15 20.27
C ASP A 66 2.20 7.65 18.83
N CYS A 67 3.09 8.49 18.28
CA CYS A 67 2.96 9.04 16.93
C CYS A 67 3.34 8.01 15.85
N SER A 68 2.36 7.23 15.41
CA SER A 68 2.44 6.34 14.25
C SER A 68 1.94 7.03 12.98
N ARG A 69 2.45 6.66 11.80
CA ARG A 69 1.85 7.13 10.54
C ARG A 69 0.42 6.58 10.44
N PRO A 70 -0.52 7.34 9.88
CA PRO A 70 -1.83 6.80 9.59
C PRO A 70 -1.67 5.57 8.69
N PRO A 71 -2.58 4.59 8.76
CA PRO A 71 -2.62 3.51 7.78
C PRO A 71 -2.70 4.10 6.37
N LEU A 72 -2.18 3.35 5.40
CA LEU A 72 -2.27 3.71 3.99
C LEU A 72 -3.72 3.98 3.59
N SER A 73 -3.94 4.84 2.59
CA SER A 73 -5.30 5.09 2.10
C SER A 73 -5.92 3.81 1.57
N PHE A 74 -7.24 3.80 1.41
CA PHE A 74 -7.93 2.63 0.85
C PHE A 74 -7.45 2.34 -0.58
N GLU A 75 -7.22 3.40 -1.35
CA GLU A 75 -6.68 3.35 -2.71
C GLU A 75 -5.27 2.76 -2.72
N ASP A 76 -4.40 3.23 -1.82
CA ASP A 76 -3.04 2.67 -1.66
C ASP A 76 -3.08 1.19 -1.24
N GLN A 77 -4.04 0.80 -0.39
CA GLN A 77 -4.21 -0.60 0.03
C GLN A 77 -4.60 -1.50 -1.14
N ILE A 78 -5.54 -1.07 -1.98
CA ILE A 78 -5.93 -1.80 -3.20
C ILE A 78 -4.75 -1.92 -4.17
N GLU A 79 -4.02 -0.82 -4.41
CA GLU A 79 -2.88 -0.84 -5.32
C GLU A 79 -1.80 -1.84 -4.85
N LEU A 80 -1.51 -1.87 -3.55
CA LEU A 80 -0.59 -2.85 -2.99
C LEU A 80 -1.07 -4.30 -3.14
N GLU A 81 -2.36 -4.56 -2.95
CA GLU A 81 -2.94 -5.88 -3.15
C GLU A 81 -2.82 -6.34 -4.61
N ILE A 82 -3.12 -5.45 -5.56
CA ILE A 82 -2.95 -5.71 -6.99
C ILE A 82 -1.48 -6.03 -7.31
N LEU A 83 -0.54 -5.22 -6.82
CA LEU A 83 0.90 -5.42 -7.05
C LEU A 83 1.39 -6.76 -6.48
N GLN A 84 0.96 -7.12 -5.27
CA GLN A 84 1.29 -8.42 -4.67
C GLN A 84 0.73 -9.58 -5.50
N SER A 85 -0.48 -9.44 -6.03
CA SER A 85 -1.06 -10.45 -6.92
C SER A 85 -0.24 -10.62 -8.20
N GLU A 86 0.28 -9.54 -8.80
CA GLU A 86 1.12 -9.61 -10.01
C GLU A 86 2.50 -10.21 -9.74
N LEU A 87 3.11 -9.90 -8.60
CA LEU A 87 4.39 -10.51 -8.18
C LEU A 87 4.25 -12.02 -7.99
N SER A 88 3.18 -12.48 -7.32
CA SER A 88 2.94 -13.92 -7.13
C SER A 88 2.71 -14.68 -8.46
N LYS A 89 2.08 -14.03 -9.45
CA LYS A 89 1.93 -14.58 -10.80
C LYS A 89 3.28 -14.67 -11.52
N ALA A 90 4.16 -13.68 -11.33
CA ALA A 90 5.48 -13.65 -11.93
C ALA A 90 6.41 -14.73 -11.35
N GLU A 91 6.36 -14.96 -10.04
CA GLU A 91 7.13 -16.02 -9.36
C GLU A 91 6.67 -17.41 -9.82
N ASN A 92 5.36 -17.64 -9.90
CA ASN A 92 4.81 -18.91 -10.38
C ASN A 92 5.02 -19.16 -11.89
N ARG A 93 5.25 -18.10 -12.69
CA ARG A 93 5.56 -18.23 -14.12
C ARG A 93 6.87 -18.99 -14.37
N HIS A 94 7.80 -19.00 -13.42
CA HIS A 94 9.07 -19.72 -13.54
C HIS A 94 8.92 -21.23 -13.26
N VAL A 95 7.95 -21.63 -12.44
CA VAL A 95 7.64 -23.03 -12.13
C VAL A 95 7.00 -23.73 -13.34
N TYR A 96 6.09 -23.05 -14.05
CA TYR A 96 5.39 -23.63 -15.21
C TYR A 96 6.21 -23.72 -16.51
N LYS A 97 7.36 -23.03 -16.60
CA LYS A 97 8.26 -23.16 -17.78
C LYS A 97 9.18 -24.39 -17.72
N PHE A 98 9.38 -24.98 -16.54
CA PHE A 98 10.18 -26.21 -16.35
C PHE A 98 9.34 -27.45 -15.97
N SER A 99 8.01 -27.32 -15.82
CA SER A 99 7.12 -28.42 -15.42
C SER A 99 6.60 -29.30 -16.57
N HIS A 100 7.29 -29.35 -17.71
CA HIS A 100 7.11 -30.49 -18.61
C HIS A 100 8.21 -31.49 -18.29
N PRO A 101 7.92 -32.61 -17.57
CA PRO A 101 8.90 -33.67 -17.47
C PRO A 101 9.25 -34.09 -18.89
N VAL A 102 10.52 -33.99 -19.27
CA VAL A 102 10.99 -34.69 -20.46
C VAL A 102 10.54 -36.14 -20.27
N PRO A 103 9.68 -36.71 -21.13
CA PRO A 103 9.17 -38.05 -20.92
C PRO A 103 10.37 -38.96 -20.66
N LEU A 104 10.33 -39.81 -19.63
CA LEU A 104 11.47 -40.66 -19.23
C LEU A 104 12.04 -41.43 -20.44
N GLY A 105 11.19 -41.77 -21.42
CA GLY A 105 11.57 -42.39 -22.69
C GLY A 105 12.42 -41.54 -23.65
N LEU A 106 12.35 -40.21 -23.60
CA LEU A 106 13.27 -39.34 -24.37
C LEU A 106 14.66 -39.27 -23.73
N LEU A 107 14.74 -39.29 -22.40
CA LEU A 107 16.01 -39.32 -21.67
C LEU A 107 16.72 -40.68 -21.83
N LEU A 108 15.99 -41.79 -21.74
CA LEU A 108 16.55 -43.13 -22.01
C LEU A 108 17.14 -43.22 -23.42
N ARG A 109 16.39 -42.76 -24.44
CA ARG A 109 16.88 -42.74 -25.83
C ARG A 109 18.08 -41.82 -26.03
N ALA A 110 18.21 -40.75 -25.26
CA ALA A 110 19.40 -39.88 -25.33
C ALA A 110 20.63 -40.57 -24.73
N VAL A 111 20.47 -41.27 -23.61
CA VAL A 111 21.54 -42.05 -22.96
C VAL A 111 21.96 -43.25 -23.83
N GLU A 112 21.01 -44.01 -24.38
CA GLU A 112 21.30 -45.14 -25.28
C GLU A 112 22.03 -44.71 -26.55
N ARG A 113 21.63 -43.58 -27.16
CA ARG A 113 22.32 -43.03 -28.33
C ARG A 113 23.73 -42.54 -28.01
N ASN A 114 24.01 -42.12 -26.78
CA ASN A 114 25.36 -41.73 -26.36
C ASN A 114 26.25 -42.96 -26.15
N TRP A 115 25.71 -43.99 -25.49
CA TRP A 115 26.43 -45.25 -25.27
C TRP A 115 26.76 -46.01 -26.58
N GLN A 116 25.86 -45.97 -27.57
CA GLN A 116 26.14 -46.58 -28.89
C GLN A 116 27.22 -45.82 -29.69
N LYS A 117 27.32 -44.50 -29.54
CA LYS A 117 28.36 -43.69 -30.18
C LYS A 117 29.75 -43.93 -29.58
N GLU A 118 29.80 -44.25 -28.28
CA GLU A 118 31.03 -44.58 -27.57
C GLU A 118 31.53 -46.00 -27.89
N THR A 119 30.66 -46.92 -28.27
CA THR A 119 31.00 -48.34 -28.55
C THR A 119 31.25 -48.67 -30.02
N THR A 120 30.89 -47.78 -30.95
CA THR A 120 31.07 -47.98 -32.41
C THR A 120 32.17 -47.11 -33.03
N SER A 121 32.88 -46.32 -32.21
CA SER A 121 34.09 -45.59 -32.61
C SER A 121 35.34 -46.41 -32.28
N THR A 122 35.55 -47.53 -32.97
CA THR A 122 36.83 -48.25 -33.09
C THR A 122 36.86 -48.90 -34.47
#